data_AF-X1U0L0-F1
#
_entry.id   AF-X1U0L0-F1
#
_cell.length_a   1.000
_cell.length_b   1.000
_cell.length_c   1.000
_cell.angle_alpha   90.00
_cell.angle_beta   90.00
_cell.angle_gamma   90.00
#
_symmetry.space_group_name_H-M   'P 1'
#
loop_
_entity.id
_entity.type
_entity.pdbx_description
1 polymer ?
#
loop_
_entity_poly.entity_id
_entity_poly.type
_entity_poly.pdbx_seq_one_letter_code
_entity_poly.pdbx_strand_id
1 'polypeptide(L)' 'MYVGKIVELASTEELFANPKHPYVEALLSAVP' A
#
# COMPACT_ATOMS: atom_id res chain seq x y z
N MET A 1 4.19 5.80 3.08
CA MET A 1 4.10 7.28 3.18
C MET A 1 4.21 7.87 1.78
N TYR A 2 3.41 8.87 1.42
CA TYR A 2 3.49 9.60 0.15
C TYR A 2 3.33 11.10 0.43
N VAL A 3 4.25 11.92 -0.08
CA VAL A 3 4.27 13.39 0.13
C VAL A 3 4.12 13.77 1.61
N GLY A 4 4.84 13.07 2.48
CA GLY A 4 4.84 13.34 3.93
C GLY A 4 3.57 12.91 4.67
N LYS A 5 2.63 12.20 4.02
CA LYS A 5 1.40 11.72 4.66
C LYS A 5 1.35 10.20 4.73
N ILE A 6 0.74 9.69 5.80
CA ILE A 6 0.32 8.29 5.86
C ILE A 6 -0.88 8.15 4.91
N VAL A 7 -0.72 7.27 3.93
CA VAL A 7 -1.72 7.06 2.86
C VAL A 7 -2.59 5.84 3.09
N GLU A 8 -2.06 4.85 3.81
CA GLU A 8 -2.79 3.65 4.18
C GLU A 8 -2.19 3.08 5.47
N LEU A 9 -3.05 2.61 6.36
CA LEU A 9 -2.71 1.95 7.61
C LEU A 9 -3.66 0.77 7.79
N ALA A 10 -3.11 -0.44 7.72
CA ALA A 10 -3.84 -1.70 7.90
C ALA A 10 -2.85 -2.77 8.41
N SER A 11 -3.34 -3.98 8.71
CA SER A 11 -2.45 -5.11 9.03
C SER A 11 -1.61 -5.48 7.80
N THR A 12 -0.49 -6.16 8.03
CA THR A 12 0.33 -6.67 6.94
C THR A 12 -0.48 -7.56 6.00
N GLU A 13 -1.28 -8.50 6.51
CA GLU A 13 -2.07 -9.37 5.63
C GLU A 13 -3.06 -8.60 4.78
N GLU A 14 -3.74 -7.59 5.34
CA GLU A 14 -4.71 -6.77 4.60
C GLU A 14 -4.03 -5.92 3.52
N LEU A 15 -2.85 -5.35 3.80
CA LEU A 15 -2.09 -4.57 2.80
C LEU A 15 -1.71 -5.40 1.58
N PHE A 16 -1.33 -6.67 1.76
CA PHE A 16 -0.94 -7.55 0.66
C PHE A 16 -2.15 -8.18 -0.06
N ALA A 17 -3.23 -8.48 0.67
CA ALA A 17 -4.40 -9.14 0.10
C ALA A 17 -5.39 -8.16 -0.57
N ASN A 18 -5.51 -6.94 -0.04
CA ASN A 18 -6.48 -5.95 -0.49
C ASN A 18 -6.02 -4.51 -0.22
N PRO A 19 -4.96 -4.04 -0.89
CA PRO A 19 -4.53 -2.65 -0.80
C PRO A 19 -5.63 -1.72 -1.33
N LYS A 20 -6.03 -0.73 -0.54
CA LYS A 20 -7.12 0.20 -0.90
C LYS A 20 -6.62 1.46 -1.58
N HIS A 21 -5.35 1.82 -1.37
CA HIS A 21 -4.78 3.01 -1.97
C HIS A 21 -4.00 2.67 -3.25
N PRO A 22 -4.31 3.27 -4.43
CA PRO A 22 -3.65 2.94 -5.70
C PRO A 22 -2.12 3.05 -5.68
N TYR A 23 -1.59 4.02 -4.92
CA TYR A 23 -0.15 4.13 -4.68
C TYR A 23 0.45 2.90 -3.99
N VAL A 24 -0.23 2.33 -3.00
CA VAL A 24 0.25 1.14 -2.28
C VAL A 24 0.16 -0.09 -3.19
N GLU A 25 -0.92 -0.23 -3.95
CA GLU A 25 -1.08 -1.27 -4.97
C GLU A 25 0.06 -1.23 -6.01
N ALA A 26 0.39 -0.04 -6.52
CA ALA A 26 1.49 0.15 -7.45
C ALA A 26 2.86 -0.20 -6.85
N LEU A 27 3.10 0.14 -5.57
CA LEU A 27 4.33 -0.23 -4.87
C LEU A 27 4.46 -1.75 -4.70
N LEU A 28 3.38 -2.42 -4.30
CA LEU A 28 3.37 -3.88 -4.13
C LEU A 28 3.57 -4.59 -5.47
N SER A 29 3.01 -4.05 -6.55
CA SER A 29 3.15 -4.60 -7.91
C SER A 29 4.53 -4.35 -8.54
N ALA A 30 5.34 -3.44 -7.97
CA ALA A 30 6.66 -3.08 -8.51
C ALA A 30 7.79 -4.04 -8.08
N VAL A 31 7.48 -5.03 -7.25
CA VAL A 31 8.44 -6.03 -6.75
C VAL A 31 8.19 -7.37 -7.47
N PRO A 32 9.19 -7.95 -8.16
CA PRO A 32 9.06 -9.27 -8.81
C PRO A 32 8.99 -10.44 -7.83
#